data_AF-A0A8S9YI20-F1
#
_entry.id   AF-A0A8S9YI20-F1
#
_cell.length_a   1.000
_cell.length_b   1.000
_cell.length_c   1.000
_cell.angle_alpha   90.00
_cell.angle_beta   90.00
_cell.angle_gamma   90.00
#
_symmetry.space_group_name_H-M   'P 1'
#
loop_
_entity.id
_entity.type
_entity.pdbx_description
1 polymer ?
#
loop_
_entity_poly.entity_id
_entity_poly.type
_entity_poly.pdbx_seq_one_letter_code
_entity_poly.pdbx_strand_id
1 'polypeptide(L)'
;MDVRDRSSLSFVSWATNVTKCSNPAFEKVISRVWNNPELQKDVLAVLTGVTKLIHDKGGTESAAEYYATLVSIYYNTPKVMKLTALNTPSCTKPAEAYLLKLIMCQAVPDSLLRATFAEAAKILVHLLTSCSAMDATHISILKPLLICLGRLLRAQFRESWSLESVRHIYRYILRFIDCEKPTVRRSSHIAVCNILHIASNDGTDENVFHPACHQTVQHICVSIRQEMRYVWFSTFTIVTLLCGNDV
;
A
#
# COMPACT_ATOMS: atom_id res chain seq x y z
N MET A 1 31.35 -22.48 -11.09
CA MET A 1 29.98 -22.01 -11.37
C MET A 1 29.04 -22.77 -10.45
N ASP A 2 28.46 -22.04 -9.51
CA ASP A 2 27.82 -22.54 -8.30
C ASP A 2 26.43 -23.14 -8.60
N VAL A 3 26.01 -24.18 -7.88
CA VAL A 3 24.72 -24.87 -8.12
C VAL A 3 23.52 -23.92 -7.93
N ARG A 4 23.68 -22.87 -7.12
CA ARG A 4 22.70 -21.79 -6.93
C ARG A 4 22.49 -20.90 -8.15
N ASP A 5 23.50 -20.72 -9.00
CA ASP A 5 23.38 -19.93 -10.23
C ASP A 5 22.62 -20.68 -11.33
N ARG A 6 22.72 -22.02 -11.34
CA ARG A 6 21.99 -22.83 -12.32
C ARG A 6 20.50 -22.93 -12.00
N SER A 7 20.14 -22.95 -10.71
CA SER A 7 18.74 -22.94 -10.26
C SER A 7 18.07 -21.57 -10.37
N SER A 8 18.83 -20.47 -10.24
CA SER A 8 18.30 -19.12 -10.46
C SER A 8 18.03 -18.87 -11.95
N LEU A 9 18.95 -19.25 -12.85
CA LEU A 9 18.76 -19.11 -14.30
C LEU A 9 17.59 -19.95 -14.83
N SER A 10 17.42 -21.18 -14.33
CA SER A 10 16.27 -22.02 -14.71
C SER A 10 14.94 -21.43 -14.23
N PHE A 11 14.92 -20.84 -13.04
CA PHE A 11 13.75 -20.15 -12.51
C PHE A 11 13.36 -18.92 -13.36
N VAL A 12 14.31 -18.06 -13.72
CA VAL A 12 14.03 -16.86 -14.54
C VAL A 12 13.46 -17.25 -15.90
N SER A 13 14.05 -18.26 -16.55
CA SER A 13 13.55 -18.80 -17.83
C SER A 13 12.12 -19.33 -17.69
N TRP A 14 11.85 -20.13 -16.65
CA TRP A 14 10.50 -20.64 -16.37
C TRP A 14 9.50 -19.52 -16.09
N ALA A 15 9.83 -18.58 -15.20
CA ALA A 15 8.93 -17.50 -14.79
C ALA A 15 8.60 -16.56 -15.95
N THR A 16 9.59 -16.25 -16.80
CA THR A 16 9.39 -15.48 -18.03
C THR A 16 8.44 -16.21 -18.97
N ASN A 17 8.65 -17.51 -19.20
CA ASN A 17 7.81 -18.30 -20.10
C ASN A 17 6.37 -18.49 -19.58
N VAL A 18 6.20 -18.66 -18.27
CA VAL A 18 4.89 -18.84 -17.64
C VAL A 18 4.07 -17.54 -17.67
N THR A 19 4.68 -16.43 -17.26
CA THR A 19 3.96 -15.16 -17.16
C THR A 19 3.74 -14.51 -18.52
N LYS A 20 4.68 -14.71 -19.47
CA LYS A 20 4.76 -13.99 -20.74
C LYS A 20 4.71 -12.45 -20.57
N CYS A 21 4.99 -11.97 -19.37
CA CYS A 21 4.89 -10.56 -19.02
C CYS A 21 6.07 -9.79 -19.60
N SER A 22 5.79 -8.76 -20.39
CA SER A 22 6.82 -7.88 -20.98
C SER A 22 7.03 -6.57 -20.21
N ASN A 23 6.17 -6.27 -19.23
CA ASN A 23 6.21 -4.99 -18.52
C ASN A 23 7.39 -4.91 -17.52
N PRO A 24 8.28 -3.91 -17.63
CA PRO A 24 9.49 -3.82 -16.80
C PRO A 24 9.20 -3.56 -15.31
N ALA A 25 8.01 -3.08 -14.94
CA ALA A 25 7.63 -2.88 -13.53
C ALA A 25 7.62 -4.20 -12.72
N PHE A 26 7.52 -5.34 -13.41
CA PHE A 26 7.50 -6.66 -12.78
C PHE A 26 8.81 -7.42 -12.93
N GLU A 27 9.88 -6.80 -13.46
CA GLU A 27 11.17 -7.45 -13.65
C GLU A 27 11.67 -8.09 -12.34
N LYS A 28 11.55 -7.40 -11.19
CA LYS A 28 11.97 -7.92 -9.87
C LYS A 28 11.17 -9.13 -9.38
N VAL A 29 10.00 -9.39 -9.96
CA VAL A 29 9.20 -10.60 -9.69
C VAL A 29 9.77 -11.79 -10.45
N ILE A 30 10.23 -11.55 -11.68
CA ILE A 30 10.64 -12.57 -12.65
C ILE A 30 12.15 -12.89 -12.51
N SER A 31 12.99 -11.90 -12.20
CA SER A 31 14.45 -12.01 -12.32
C SER A 31 15.17 -12.61 -11.11
N ARG A 32 14.45 -12.91 -10.01
CA ARG A 32 15.09 -13.45 -8.80
C ARG A 32 14.17 -14.39 -8.03
N VAL A 33 14.77 -15.38 -7.38
CA VAL A 33 14.09 -16.24 -6.40
C VAL A 33 13.88 -15.46 -5.10
N TRP A 34 12.70 -15.60 -4.50
CA TRP A 34 12.34 -14.90 -3.27
C TRP A 34 12.57 -15.77 -2.03
N ASN A 35 12.79 -15.11 -0.89
CA ASN A 35 12.89 -15.79 0.42
C ASN A 35 11.56 -16.44 0.84
N ASN A 36 10.44 -16.03 0.23
CA ASN A 36 9.13 -16.65 0.42
C ASN A 36 8.64 -17.21 -0.94
N PRO A 37 8.92 -18.49 -1.24
CA PRO A 37 8.60 -19.09 -2.52
C PRO A 37 7.09 -19.28 -2.73
N GLU A 38 6.32 -19.50 -1.67
CA GLU A 38 4.85 -19.65 -1.76
C GLU A 38 4.19 -18.34 -2.19
N LEU A 39 4.57 -17.22 -1.57
CA LEU A 39 4.12 -15.90 -2.02
C LEU A 39 4.57 -15.59 -3.45
N GLN A 40 5.78 -16.01 -3.84
CA GLN A 40 6.25 -15.81 -5.21
C GLN A 40 5.42 -16.59 -6.23
N LYS A 41 5.03 -17.84 -5.91
CA LYS A 41 4.12 -18.62 -6.77
C LYS A 41 2.77 -17.93 -6.91
N ASP A 42 2.18 -17.45 -5.82
CA ASP A 42 0.91 -16.72 -5.86
C ASP A 42 1.03 -15.43 -6.70
N VAL A 43 2.12 -14.68 -6.53
CA VAL A 43 2.40 -13.47 -7.33
C VAL A 43 2.54 -13.79 -8.82
N LEU A 44 3.26 -14.86 -9.17
CA LEU A 44 3.41 -15.27 -10.57
C LEU A 44 2.08 -15.77 -11.16
N ALA A 45 1.26 -16.49 -10.38
CA ALA A 45 -0.05 -16.95 -10.81
C ALA A 45 -1.00 -15.77 -11.07
N VAL A 46 -1.08 -14.81 -10.14
CA VAL A 46 -1.88 -13.60 -10.32
C VAL A 46 -1.37 -12.78 -11.51
N LEU A 47 -0.05 -12.58 -11.63
CA LEU A 47 0.55 -11.84 -12.74
C LEU A 47 0.18 -12.49 -14.08
N THR A 48 0.36 -13.81 -14.21
CA THR A 48 0.00 -14.57 -15.40
C THR A 48 -1.48 -14.41 -15.74
N GLY A 49 -2.37 -14.50 -14.74
CA GLY A 49 -3.80 -14.30 -14.92
C GLY A 49 -4.15 -12.90 -15.43
N VAL A 50 -3.53 -11.86 -14.86
CA VAL A 50 -3.72 -10.46 -15.28
C VAL A 50 -3.14 -10.21 -16.67
N THR A 51 -1.95 -10.71 -16.98
CA THR A 51 -1.31 -10.59 -18.30
C THR A 51 -2.18 -11.24 -19.37
N LYS A 52 -2.67 -12.46 -19.13
CA LYS A 52 -3.61 -13.13 -20.03
C LYS A 52 -4.88 -12.30 -20.25
N LEU A 53 -5.44 -11.74 -19.17
CA LEU A 53 -6.65 -10.93 -19.23
C LEU A 53 -6.49 -9.66 -20.09
N ILE A 54 -5.30 -9.06 -20.06
CA ILE A 54 -4.95 -7.90 -20.89
C ILE A 54 -4.84 -8.34 -22.35
N HIS A 55 -4.15 -9.44 -22.64
CA HIS A 55 -4.04 -9.97 -24.00
C HIS A 55 -5.38 -10.43 -24.59
N ASP A 56 -6.25 -11.07 -23.79
CA ASP A 56 -7.59 -11.49 -24.22
C ASP A 56 -8.47 -10.29 -24.63
N LYS A 57 -8.13 -9.07 -24.16
CA LYS A 57 -8.76 -7.80 -24.56
C LYS A 57 -8.03 -7.09 -25.71
N GLY A 58 -7.00 -7.68 -26.29
CA GLY A 58 -6.16 -7.05 -27.32
C GLY A 58 -5.23 -5.95 -26.78
N GLY A 59 -4.95 -5.96 -25.47
CA GLY A 59 -4.11 -4.96 -24.82
C GLY A 59 -2.61 -5.14 -25.05
N THR A 60 -1.84 -4.13 -24.65
CA THR A 60 -0.39 -4.02 -24.94
C THR A 60 0.50 -4.13 -23.71
N GLU A 61 -0.04 -4.61 -22.59
CA GLU A 61 0.70 -4.75 -21.33
C GLU A 61 1.22 -3.41 -20.76
N SER A 62 0.56 -2.30 -21.08
CA SER A 62 0.93 -0.99 -20.57
C SER A 62 0.72 -0.90 -19.05
N ALA A 63 1.46 -0.01 -18.39
CA ALA A 63 1.31 0.18 -16.95
C ALA A 63 -0.09 0.63 -16.54
N ALA A 64 -0.77 1.39 -17.41
CA ALA A 64 -2.15 1.80 -17.21
C ALA A 64 -3.11 0.60 -17.27
N GLU A 65 -2.92 -0.33 -18.21
CA GLU A 65 -3.74 -1.54 -18.32
C GLU A 65 -3.55 -2.48 -17.11
N TYR A 66 -2.32 -2.70 -16.66
CA TYR A 66 -2.06 -3.46 -15.44
C TYR A 66 -2.67 -2.80 -14.21
N TYR A 67 -2.49 -1.48 -14.06
CA TYR A 67 -3.08 -0.71 -12.98
C TYR A 67 -4.61 -0.80 -12.98
N ALA A 68 -5.25 -0.50 -14.11
CA ALA A 68 -6.71 -0.55 -14.24
C ALA A 68 -7.24 -1.97 -13.99
N THR A 69 -6.56 -2.99 -14.51
CA THR A 69 -6.95 -4.39 -14.30
C THR A 69 -6.85 -4.78 -12.83
N LEU A 70 -5.72 -4.50 -12.17
CA LEU A 70 -5.53 -4.81 -10.75
C LEU A 70 -6.49 -4.04 -9.84
N VAL A 71 -6.79 -2.78 -10.15
CA VAL A 71 -7.80 -1.99 -9.42
C VAL A 71 -9.20 -2.57 -9.64
N SER A 72 -9.52 -3.03 -10.87
CA SER A 72 -10.83 -3.62 -11.19
C SER A 72 -11.09 -4.95 -10.48
N ILE A 73 -10.04 -5.75 -10.17
CA ILE A 73 -10.17 -7.00 -9.39
C ILE A 73 -10.85 -6.72 -8.05
N TYR A 74 -10.61 -5.56 -7.44
CA TYR A 74 -11.18 -5.18 -6.16
C TYR A 74 -12.58 -4.55 -6.25
N TYR A 75 -13.09 -4.28 -7.45
CA TYR A 75 -14.39 -3.66 -7.64
C TYR A 75 -15.48 -4.72 -7.90
N ASN A 76 -16.47 -4.81 -7.01
CA ASN A 76 -17.78 -5.42 -7.31
C ASN A 76 -18.64 -4.54 -8.26
N THR A 77 -18.12 -4.11 -9.42
CA THR A 77 -18.92 -3.34 -10.38
C THR A 77 -19.53 -4.31 -11.40
N PRO A 78 -20.84 -4.22 -11.69
CA PRO A 78 -21.48 -5.16 -12.63
C PRO A 78 -21.03 -5.01 -14.10
N LYS A 79 -20.18 -4.04 -14.46
CA LYS A 79 -20.04 -3.62 -15.87
C LYS A 79 -18.65 -3.66 -16.50
N VAL A 80 -17.58 -3.97 -15.78
CA VAL A 80 -16.30 -4.30 -16.42
C VAL A 80 -15.60 -5.41 -15.63
N MET A 81 -15.71 -6.62 -16.16
CA MET A 81 -14.86 -7.77 -15.83
C MET A 81 -15.09 -8.44 -14.47
N LYS A 82 -16.25 -9.09 -14.37
CA LYS A 82 -16.57 -10.14 -13.40
C LYS A 82 -15.82 -11.46 -13.72
N LEU A 83 -14.51 -11.42 -14.00
CA LEU A 83 -13.74 -12.61 -14.41
C LEU A 83 -12.62 -13.00 -13.43
N THR A 84 -12.25 -12.14 -12.49
CA THR A 84 -11.18 -12.45 -11.52
C THR A 84 -11.65 -12.41 -10.06
N ALA A 85 -12.59 -11.53 -9.69
CA ALA A 85 -13.15 -11.52 -8.33
C ALA A 85 -14.02 -12.75 -7.98
N LEU A 86 -14.34 -13.62 -8.95
CA LEU A 86 -15.16 -14.81 -8.73
C LEU A 86 -14.38 -16.11 -8.52
N ASN A 87 -13.04 -16.12 -8.70
CA ASN A 87 -12.24 -17.36 -8.64
C ASN A 87 -10.87 -17.22 -7.95
N THR A 88 -10.44 -16.06 -7.46
CA THR A 88 -9.19 -16.00 -6.68
C THR A 88 -9.44 -16.47 -5.23
N PRO A 89 -8.78 -17.55 -4.77
CA PRO A 89 -8.89 -17.97 -3.38
C PRO A 89 -8.36 -16.84 -2.49
N SER A 90 -8.95 -16.66 -1.29
CA SER A 90 -8.61 -15.56 -0.35
C SER A 90 -7.11 -15.46 -0.02
N CYS A 91 -6.34 -16.52 -0.27
CA CYS A 91 -4.88 -16.55 -0.11
C CYS A 91 -4.09 -15.70 -1.13
N THR A 92 -4.69 -15.28 -2.24
CA THR A 92 -3.99 -14.53 -3.32
C THR A 92 -4.03 -13.00 -3.15
N LYS A 93 -4.85 -12.48 -2.22
CA LYS A 93 -4.95 -11.03 -1.96
C LYS A 93 -3.60 -10.34 -1.63
N PRO A 94 -2.67 -10.95 -0.86
CA PRO A 94 -1.34 -10.36 -0.65
C PRO A 94 -0.54 -10.22 -1.96
N ALA A 95 -0.68 -11.17 -2.88
CA ALA A 95 -0.01 -11.14 -4.18
C ALA A 95 -0.56 -10.02 -5.08
N GLU A 96 -1.89 -9.90 -5.16
CA GLU A 96 -2.57 -8.81 -5.88
C GLU A 96 -2.14 -7.42 -5.33
N ALA A 97 -2.17 -7.24 -4.01
CA ALA A 97 -1.79 -5.99 -3.36
C ALA A 97 -0.32 -5.64 -3.62
N TYR A 98 0.55 -6.65 -3.64
CA TYR A 98 1.97 -6.48 -3.96
C TYR A 98 2.18 -6.05 -5.42
N LEU A 99 1.50 -6.69 -6.39
CA LEU A 99 1.58 -6.32 -7.80
C LEU A 99 1.06 -4.90 -8.04
N LEU A 100 -0.06 -4.53 -7.41
CA LEU A 100 -0.61 -3.18 -7.47
C LEU A 100 0.41 -2.15 -6.96
N LYS A 101 1.08 -2.46 -5.84
CA LYS A 101 2.16 -1.62 -5.29
C LYS A 101 3.34 -1.48 -6.23
N LEU A 102 3.73 -2.53 -6.95
CA LEU A 102 4.81 -2.43 -7.93
C LEU A 102 4.42 -1.49 -9.07
N ILE A 103 3.27 -1.70 -9.69
CA ILE A 103 2.87 -0.92 -10.87
C ILE A 103 2.65 0.56 -10.51
N MET A 104 1.94 0.85 -9.42
CA MET A 104 1.66 2.22 -8.98
C MET A 104 2.92 3.02 -8.61
N CYS A 105 3.91 2.36 -8.02
CA CYS A 105 5.13 3.04 -7.56
C CYS A 105 6.23 3.12 -8.63
N GLN A 106 6.23 2.25 -9.64
CA GLN A 106 7.34 2.16 -10.60
C GLN A 106 7.00 2.67 -11.99
N ALA A 107 5.74 2.58 -12.42
CA ALA A 107 5.41 2.81 -13.84
C ALA A 107 4.17 3.69 -14.08
N VAL A 108 3.25 3.81 -13.11
CA VAL A 108 2.07 4.67 -13.27
C VAL A 108 2.46 6.16 -13.08
N PRO A 109 2.20 7.03 -14.07
CA PRO A 109 2.49 8.46 -13.98
C PRO A 109 1.51 9.18 -13.04
N ASP A 110 1.96 10.30 -12.46
CA ASP A 110 1.14 11.09 -11.54
C ASP A 110 -0.18 11.59 -12.17
N SER A 111 -0.17 11.92 -13.46
CA SER A 111 -1.36 12.36 -14.20
C SER A 111 -2.48 11.33 -14.15
N LEU A 112 -2.16 10.04 -14.33
CA LEU A 112 -3.12 8.96 -14.26
C LEU A 112 -3.62 8.76 -12.81
N LEU A 113 -2.71 8.78 -11.83
CA LEU A 113 -3.07 8.67 -10.41
C LEU A 113 -4.00 9.80 -9.95
N ARG A 114 -3.80 11.03 -10.45
CA ARG A 114 -4.70 12.14 -10.19
C ARG A 114 -6.06 11.93 -10.85
N ALA A 115 -6.08 11.52 -12.12
CA ALA A 115 -7.32 11.29 -12.85
C ALA A 115 -8.19 10.19 -12.23
N THR A 116 -7.58 9.18 -11.62
CA THR A 116 -8.29 8.06 -10.97
C THR A 116 -8.39 8.18 -9.45
N PHE A 117 -8.05 9.33 -8.87
CA PHE A 117 -7.89 9.49 -7.42
C PHE A 117 -9.10 9.00 -6.62
N ALA A 118 -10.31 9.47 -6.96
CA ALA A 118 -11.52 9.16 -6.20
C ALA A 118 -11.80 7.66 -6.14
N GLU A 119 -11.79 6.99 -7.29
CA GLU A 119 -12.08 5.56 -7.39
C GLU A 119 -10.98 4.71 -6.75
N ALA A 120 -9.71 5.04 -7.02
CA ALA A 120 -8.58 4.33 -6.45
C ALA A 120 -8.52 4.47 -4.92
N ALA A 121 -8.73 5.68 -4.40
CA ALA A 121 -8.73 5.94 -2.97
C ALA A 121 -9.86 5.19 -2.27
N LYS A 122 -11.08 5.18 -2.84
CA LYS A 122 -12.23 4.43 -2.31
C LYS A 122 -11.91 2.93 -2.18
N ILE A 123 -11.31 2.34 -3.22
CA ILE A 123 -10.94 0.92 -3.23
C ILE A 123 -9.86 0.63 -2.19
N LEU A 124 -8.77 1.40 -2.18
CA LEU A 124 -7.67 1.20 -1.25
C LEU A 124 -8.13 1.37 0.20
N VAL A 125 -8.95 2.38 0.48
CA VAL A 125 -9.51 2.60 1.82
C VAL A 125 -10.44 1.47 2.23
N HIS A 126 -11.34 1.03 1.35
CA HIS A 126 -12.22 -0.11 1.63
C HIS A 126 -11.41 -1.34 2.04
N LEU A 127 -10.40 -1.70 1.26
CA LEU A 127 -9.51 -2.83 1.56
C LEU A 127 -8.73 -2.65 2.86
N LEU A 128 -8.19 -1.45 3.11
CA LEU A 128 -7.51 -1.14 4.37
C LEU A 128 -8.43 -1.30 5.58
N THR A 129 -9.69 -0.86 5.48
CA THR A 129 -10.68 -0.98 6.57
C THR A 129 -11.18 -2.40 6.79
N SER A 130 -11.15 -3.25 5.76
CA SER A 130 -11.50 -4.67 5.88
C SER A 130 -10.36 -5.52 6.46
N CYS A 131 -9.14 -4.98 6.55
CA CYS A 131 -7.99 -5.68 7.09
C CYS A 131 -7.79 -5.38 8.58
N SER A 132 -7.57 -6.42 9.38
CA SER A 132 -7.19 -6.30 10.78
C SER A 132 -5.67 -6.32 10.94
N ALA A 133 -5.09 -5.35 11.65
CA ALA A 133 -3.66 -5.32 11.95
C ALA A 133 -3.20 -6.44 12.91
N MET A 134 -4.14 -7.20 13.49
CA MET A 134 -3.83 -8.31 14.39
C MET A 134 -3.56 -9.64 13.65
N ASP A 135 -4.03 -9.76 12.41
CA ASP A 135 -3.87 -10.96 11.57
C ASP A 135 -2.60 -10.87 10.70
N ALA A 136 -1.73 -11.87 10.81
CA ALA A 136 -0.48 -11.94 10.05
C ALA A 136 -0.69 -11.94 8.52
N THR A 137 -1.77 -12.54 8.03
CA THR A 137 -2.13 -12.54 6.60
C THR A 137 -2.48 -11.14 6.14
N HIS A 138 -3.25 -10.42 6.96
CA HIS A 138 -3.65 -9.04 6.68
C HIS A 138 -2.47 -8.06 6.74
N ILE A 139 -1.44 -8.30 7.56
CA ILE A 139 -0.21 -7.46 7.56
C ILE A 139 0.45 -7.44 6.18
N SER A 140 0.48 -8.59 5.49
CA SER A 140 1.06 -8.72 4.14
C SER A 140 0.27 -7.96 3.07
N ILE A 141 -1.00 -7.63 3.36
CA ILE A 141 -1.89 -6.83 2.50
C ILE A 141 -1.81 -5.33 2.89
N LEU A 142 -1.88 -5.03 4.19
CA LEU A 142 -1.87 -3.66 4.73
C LEU A 142 -0.65 -2.87 4.28
N LYS A 143 0.55 -3.47 4.32
CA LYS A 143 1.79 -2.78 3.94
C LYS A 143 1.77 -2.30 2.48
N PRO A 144 1.54 -3.15 1.46
CA PRO A 144 1.41 -2.69 0.08
C PRO A 144 0.32 -1.63 -0.10
N LEU A 145 -0.85 -1.80 0.52
CA LEU A 145 -1.97 -0.85 0.40
C LEU A 145 -1.65 0.53 0.98
N LEU A 146 -0.99 0.60 2.15
CA LEU A 146 -0.54 1.86 2.74
C LEU A 146 0.46 2.59 1.83
N ILE A 147 1.36 1.85 1.18
CA ILE A 147 2.30 2.41 0.20
C ILE A 147 1.56 2.92 -1.04
N CYS A 148 0.59 2.17 -1.56
CA CYS A 148 -0.26 2.61 -2.68
C CYS A 148 -1.04 3.89 -2.34
N LEU A 149 -1.64 3.96 -1.15
CA LEU A 149 -2.40 5.12 -0.70
C LEU A 149 -1.49 6.34 -0.52
N GLY A 150 -0.29 6.14 0.03
CA GLY A 150 0.73 7.18 0.13
C GLY A 150 1.18 7.70 -1.23
N ARG A 151 1.41 6.80 -2.19
CA ARG A 151 1.76 7.14 -3.58
C ARG A 151 0.66 7.93 -4.28
N LEU A 152 -0.60 7.53 -4.07
CA LEU A 152 -1.78 8.17 -4.64
C LEU A 152 -1.98 9.60 -4.10
N LEU A 153 -1.79 9.79 -2.79
CA LEU A 153 -1.85 11.12 -2.14
C LEU A 153 -0.67 12.01 -2.55
N ARG A 154 0.55 11.47 -2.63
CA ARG A 154 1.74 12.23 -3.08
C ARG A 154 1.59 12.75 -4.52
N ALA A 155 0.84 12.05 -5.38
CA ALA A 155 0.62 12.49 -6.76
C ALA A 155 -0.30 13.72 -6.89
N GLN A 156 -1.02 14.10 -5.83
CA GLN A 156 -1.96 15.22 -5.84
C GLN A 156 -1.23 16.57 -5.87
N PHE A 157 -1.87 17.55 -6.50
CA PHE A 157 -1.39 18.93 -6.45
C PHE A 157 -1.50 19.50 -5.03
N ARG A 158 -0.70 20.54 -4.76
CA ARG A 158 -0.67 21.18 -3.44
C ARG A 158 -2.05 21.75 -3.06
N GLU A 159 -2.74 22.34 -4.03
CA GLU A 159 -4.05 22.96 -3.89
C GLU A 159 -5.12 21.94 -3.51
N SER A 160 -5.00 20.69 -4.00
CA SER A 160 -5.93 19.60 -3.70
C SER A 160 -6.00 19.26 -2.20
N TRP A 161 -4.98 19.61 -1.42
CA TRP A 161 -4.98 19.39 0.04
C TRP A 161 -5.91 20.33 0.82
N SER A 162 -6.44 21.37 0.15
CA SER A 162 -7.55 22.17 0.67
C SER A 162 -8.89 21.42 0.64
N LEU A 163 -8.99 20.33 -0.11
CA LEU A 163 -10.20 19.51 -0.21
C LEU A 163 -10.30 18.53 0.96
N GLU A 164 -11.48 18.43 1.56
CA GLU A 164 -11.72 17.48 2.66
C GLU A 164 -11.62 16.02 2.19
N SER A 165 -11.95 15.73 0.93
CA SER A 165 -11.80 14.39 0.36
C SER A 165 -10.33 13.91 0.44
N VAL A 166 -9.36 14.75 0.09
CA VAL A 166 -7.93 14.40 0.16
C VAL A 166 -7.47 14.24 1.60
N ARG A 167 -7.83 15.19 2.48
CA ARG A 167 -7.48 15.12 3.92
C ARG A 167 -8.11 13.93 4.63
N HIS A 168 -9.33 13.56 4.26
CA HIS A 168 -10.03 12.40 4.80
C HIS A 168 -9.28 11.12 4.45
N ILE A 169 -8.88 10.96 3.19
CA ILE A 169 -8.07 9.81 2.76
C ILE A 169 -6.74 9.77 3.49
N TYR A 170 -6.08 10.93 3.71
CA TYR A 170 -4.85 11.00 4.48
C TYR A 170 -5.00 10.53 5.94
N ARG A 171 -6.16 10.77 6.58
CA ARG A 171 -6.43 10.25 7.95
C ARG A 171 -6.36 8.73 8.03
N TYR A 172 -6.67 8.00 6.95
CA TYR A 172 -6.54 6.55 6.96
C TYR A 172 -5.09 6.09 7.11
N ILE A 173 -4.11 6.83 6.56
CA ILE A 173 -2.69 6.53 6.78
C ILE A 173 -2.30 6.84 8.23
N LEU A 174 -2.74 8.00 8.74
CA LEU A 174 -2.42 8.44 10.10
C LEU A 174 -2.87 7.45 11.17
N ARG A 175 -4.01 6.77 10.98
CA ARG A 175 -4.49 5.71 11.90
C ARG A 175 -3.55 4.53 12.13
N PHE A 176 -2.47 4.42 11.35
CA PHE A 176 -1.49 3.34 11.47
C PHE A 176 -0.13 3.82 11.99
N ILE A 177 0.05 5.10 12.35
CA ILE A 177 1.36 5.61 12.81
C ILE A 177 1.76 5.13 14.21
N ASP A 178 0.79 4.67 14.99
CA ASP A 178 0.92 4.12 16.34
C ASP A 178 0.55 2.63 16.38
N CYS A 179 0.35 2.00 15.22
CA CYS A 179 -0.02 0.59 15.13
C CYS A 179 1.00 -0.29 15.88
N GLU A 180 0.54 -1.21 16.73
CA GLU A 180 1.39 -2.10 17.52
C GLU A 180 2.39 -2.88 16.65
N LYS A 181 1.94 -3.34 15.46
CA LYS A 181 2.76 -4.11 14.53
C LYS A 181 3.83 -3.21 13.88
N PRO A 182 5.14 -3.44 14.15
CA PRO A 182 6.21 -2.56 13.68
C PRO A 182 6.27 -2.40 12.16
N THR A 183 5.96 -3.47 11.41
CA THR A 183 5.97 -3.45 9.95
C THR A 183 4.91 -2.53 9.35
N VAL A 184 3.70 -2.54 9.92
CA VAL A 184 2.59 -1.68 9.47
C VAL A 184 2.89 -0.24 9.84
N ARG A 185 3.32 -0.02 11.09
CA ARG A 185 3.74 1.29 11.59
C ARG A 185 4.82 1.95 10.73
N ARG A 186 5.91 1.22 10.47
CA ARG A 186 7.00 1.69 9.60
C ARG A 186 6.52 2.03 8.19
N SER A 187 5.58 1.26 7.64
CA SER A 187 5.04 1.51 6.30
C SER A 187 4.18 2.78 6.27
N SER A 188 3.39 3.02 7.32
CA SER A 188 2.64 4.27 7.48
C SER A 188 3.57 5.48 7.63
N HIS A 189 4.62 5.38 8.47
CA HIS A 189 5.62 6.44 8.62
C HIS A 189 6.32 6.79 7.30
N ILE A 190 6.74 5.78 6.53
CA ILE A 190 7.34 6.00 5.21
C ILE A 190 6.34 6.70 4.28
N ALA A 191 5.07 6.29 4.27
CA ALA A 191 4.06 6.94 3.46
C ALA A 191 3.85 8.42 3.86
N VAL A 192 3.79 8.71 5.17
CA VAL A 192 3.72 10.08 5.70
C VAL A 192 4.95 10.89 5.27
N CYS A 193 6.16 10.40 5.52
CA CYS A 193 7.39 11.09 5.13
C CYS A 193 7.43 11.36 3.63
N ASN A 194 7.05 10.39 2.79
CA ASN A 194 7.00 10.59 1.35
C ASN A 194 5.97 11.64 0.93
N ILE A 195 4.82 11.74 1.59
CA ILE A 195 3.84 12.79 1.30
C ILE A 195 4.40 14.16 1.69
N LEU A 196 5.00 14.27 2.88
CA LEU A 196 5.49 15.55 3.40
C LEU A 196 6.77 16.03 2.71
N HIS A 197 7.61 15.11 2.24
CA HIS A 197 8.86 15.38 1.53
C HIS A 197 8.64 15.71 0.05
N ILE A 198 7.59 16.47 -0.27
CA ILE A 198 7.52 17.19 -1.54
C ILE A 198 8.50 18.35 -1.39
N ALA A 199 9.73 18.08 -1.81
CA ALA A 199 10.82 19.03 -1.80
C ALA A 199 10.38 20.33 -2.47
N SER A 200 10.81 21.43 -1.85
CA SER A 200 10.95 22.79 -2.35
C SER A 200 11.78 22.84 -3.65
N ASN A 201 11.34 22.14 -4.68
CA ASN A 201 12.04 22.00 -5.96
C ASN A 201 11.82 23.22 -6.86
N ASP A 202 10.82 24.05 -6.57
CA ASP A 202 10.81 25.43 -7.03
C ASP A 202 11.66 26.23 -6.04
N GLY A 203 12.84 26.69 -6.48
CA GLY A 203 13.81 27.46 -5.70
C GLY A 203 13.33 28.83 -5.23
N THR A 204 12.05 28.95 -4.90
CA THR A 204 11.39 30.12 -4.36
C THR A 204 10.75 29.71 -3.04
N ASP A 205 11.38 30.19 -1.96
CA ASP A 205 10.93 30.21 -0.57
C ASP A 205 11.30 28.97 0.28
N GLU A 206 12.29 29.15 1.15
CA GLU A 206 12.91 28.13 2.01
C GLU A 206 11.97 27.54 3.07
N ASN A 207 10.72 28.01 3.19
CA ASN A 207 9.81 27.67 4.29
C ASN A 207 8.43 27.15 3.87
N VAL A 208 8.25 26.70 2.63
CA VAL A 208 6.93 26.18 2.20
C VAL A 208 6.72 24.74 2.70
N PHE A 209 6.13 24.62 3.89
CA PHE A 209 5.69 23.32 4.39
C PHE A 209 4.56 22.72 3.52
N HIS A 210 4.56 21.40 3.42
CA HIS A 210 3.46 20.68 2.79
C HIS A 210 2.14 20.91 3.57
N PRO A 211 0.99 21.15 2.90
CA PRO A 211 -0.28 21.46 3.59
C PRO A 211 -0.73 20.40 4.61
N ALA A 212 -0.34 19.14 4.41
CA ALA A 212 -0.66 18.05 5.34
C ALA A 212 0.13 18.11 6.67
N CYS A 213 1.22 18.87 6.77
CA CYS A 213 2.06 18.92 7.97
C CYS A 213 1.26 19.26 9.23
N HIS A 214 0.35 20.24 9.15
CA HIS A 214 -0.48 20.63 10.28
C HIS A 214 -1.33 19.46 10.79
N GLN A 215 -1.97 18.74 9.88
CA GLN A 215 -2.78 17.57 10.20
C GLN A 215 -1.94 16.42 10.79
N THR A 216 -0.72 16.22 10.30
CA THR A 216 0.22 15.23 10.85
C THR A 216 0.59 15.56 12.30
N VAL A 217 1.03 16.80 12.55
CA VAL A 217 1.42 17.28 13.88
C VAL A 217 0.26 17.17 14.85
N GLN A 218 -0.93 17.62 14.43
CA GLN A 218 -2.14 17.54 15.25
C GLN A 218 -2.44 16.10 15.68
N HIS A 219 -2.39 15.16 14.74
CA HIS A 219 -2.65 13.75 15.03
C HIS A 219 -1.63 13.19 16.02
N ILE A 220 -0.33 13.41 15.79
CA ILE A 220 0.74 12.94 16.69
C ILE A 220 0.58 13.53 18.10
N CYS A 221 0.32 14.83 18.22
CA CYS A 221 0.09 15.47 19.52
C CYS A 221 -1.10 14.86 20.26
N VAL A 222 -2.18 14.52 19.56
CA VAL A 222 -3.34 13.86 20.15
C VAL A 222 -2.97 12.46 20.66
N SER A 223 -2.30 11.64 19.84
CA SER A 223 -1.84 10.30 20.25
C SER A 223 -0.93 10.36 21.47
N ILE A 224 0.07 11.25 21.49
CA ILE A 224 0.98 11.41 22.65
C ILE A 224 0.20 11.77 23.92
N ARG A 225 -0.78 12.69 23.84
CA ARG A 225 -1.59 13.07 25.00
C ARG A 225 -2.51 11.94 25.49
N GLN A 226 -2.90 11.02 24.62
CA GLN A 226 -3.70 9.85 25.01
C GLN A 226 -2.83 8.84 25.77
N GLU A 227 -1.64 8.52 25.24
CA GLU A 227 -0.66 7.64 25.90
C GLU A 227 -0.22 8.18 27.26
N MET A 228 0.11 9.47 27.34
CA MET A 228 0.52 10.11 28.61
C MET A 228 -0.59 10.04 29.67
N ARG A 229 -1.86 10.18 29.26
CA ARG A 229 -2.99 10.03 30.19
C ARG A 229 -3.13 8.59 30.67
N TYR A 230 -2.98 7.61 29.79
CA TYR A 230 -3.03 6.20 30.18
C TYR A 230 -1.94 5.88 31.21
N VAL A 231 -0.69 6.28 30.96
CA VAL A 231 0.42 6.08 31.90
C VAL A 231 0.10 6.75 33.25
N TRP A 232 -0.40 7.97 33.25
CA TRP A 232 -0.75 8.70 34.48
C TRP A 232 -1.88 8.02 35.26
N PHE A 233 -2.93 7.53 34.60
CA PHE A 233 -4.00 6.79 35.27
C PHE A 233 -3.52 5.43 35.79
N SER A 234 -2.69 4.70 35.03
CA SER A 234 -2.12 3.43 35.48
C SER A 234 -1.20 3.62 36.68
N THR A 235 -0.32 4.63 36.67
CA THR A 235 0.54 4.92 37.83
C THR A 235 -0.27 5.41 39.02
N PHE A 236 -1.25 6.29 38.83
CA PHE A 236 -2.14 6.72 39.89
C PHE A 236 -2.90 5.53 40.50
N THR A 237 -3.46 4.63 39.67
CA THR A 237 -4.16 3.42 40.14
C THR A 237 -3.23 2.48 40.89
N ILE A 238 -2.00 2.25 40.39
CA ILE A 238 -0.98 1.46 41.08
C ILE A 238 -0.62 2.10 42.42
N VAL A 239 -0.43 3.41 42.47
CA VAL A 239 -0.16 4.14 43.71
C VAL A 239 -1.34 4.02 44.68
N THR A 240 -2.59 4.17 44.22
CA THR A 240 -3.78 3.99 45.06
C THR A 240 -3.94 2.55 45.55
N LEU A 241 -3.59 1.54 44.75
CA LEU A 241 -3.61 0.12 45.15
C LEU A 241 -2.47 -0.24 46.12
N LEU A 242 -1.28 0.35 45.94
CA LEU A 242 -0.11 0.13 46.81
C LEU A 242 -0.21 0.90 48.13
N CYS A 243 -0.77 2.11 48.11
CA CYS A 243 -1.07 2.93 49.27
C CYS A 243 -2.50 2.68 49.77
N GLY A 244 -2.97 1.43 49.71
CA GLY A 244 -4.37 1.03 49.86
C GLY A 244 -5.14 1.79 50.94
N ASN A 245 -6.43 2.05 50.66
CA ASN A 245 -7.44 2.66 51.55
C ASN A 245 -7.08 2.71 53.04
N ASP A 246 -6.23 3.65 53.43
CA ASP A 246 -6.10 4.10 54.81
C ASP A 246 -7.11 5.24 54.99
N VAL A 247 -8.37 4.85 55.20
CA VAL A 247 -9.39 5.66 55.90
C VAL A 247 -9.66 4.99 57.22
#